data_AF-A0A972S0Z0-F1
#
_entry.id   AF-A0A972S0Z0-F1
#
_cell.length_a   1.000
_cell.length_b   1.000
_cell.length_c   1.000
_cell.angle_alpha   90.00
_cell.angle_beta   90.00
_cell.angle_gamma   90.00
#
_symmetry.space_group_name_H-M   'P 1'
#
loop_
_entity.id
_entity.type
_entity.pdbx_description
1 polymer ?
#
loop_
_entity_poly.entity_id
_entity_poly.type
_entity_poly.pdbx_seq_one_letter_code
_entity_poly.pdbx_strand_id
1 'polypeptide(L)'
;MRSKLLWPLLAALLFFGCEKRIYRHKYAEPSRPITCLKLQSDNLLTKSLLQDRYRFTDDCPFRLKTTSHFVSTCTSAKAKALGSDFDGFLRFELYERDRLLYRGQIDFKGCLSEGVVSRLFDLLRKENDL
;
A
#
# COMPACT_ATOMS: atom_id res chain seq x y z
N MET A 1 -47.00 -2.50 -20.78
CA MET A 1 -46.09 -3.13 -19.80
C MET A 1 -44.66 -2.89 -20.26
N ARG A 2 -43.91 -2.00 -19.58
CA ARG A 2 -42.81 -2.34 -18.66
C ARG A 2 -41.61 -3.00 -19.36
N SER A 3 -40.66 -2.21 -19.89
CA SER A 3 -39.30 -2.72 -20.18
C SER A 3 -38.18 -1.66 -20.30
N LYS A 4 -38.48 -0.35 -20.35
CA LYS A 4 -37.44 0.69 -20.51
C LYS A 4 -36.66 1.05 -19.22
N LEU A 5 -36.92 0.38 -18.10
CA LEU A 5 -36.36 0.73 -16.77
C LEU A 5 -35.23 -0.21 -16.30
N LEU A 6 -34.65 -1.04 -17.18
CA LEU A 6 -33.60 -2.00 -16.81
C LEU A 6 -32.18 -1.57 -17.21
N TRP A 7 -32.05 -0.68 -18.19
CA TRP A 7 -30.75 -0.17 -18.65
C TRP A 7 -29.96 0.69 -17.64
N PRO A 8 -30.58 1.63 -16.90
CA PRO A 8 -29.83 2.42 -15.91
C PRO A 8 -29.37 1.56 -14.72
N LEU A 9 -30.06 0.45 -14.42
CA LEU A 9 -29.71 -0.47 -13.34
C LEU A 9 -28.47 -1.31 -13.70
N LEU A 10 -28.33 -1.72 -14.96
CA LEU A 10 -27.19 -2.49 -15.47
C LEU A 10 -25.91 -1.62 -15.53
N ALA A 11 -26.06 -0.33 -15.85
CA ALA A 11 -24.94 0.62 -15.82
C ALA A 11 -24.43 0.89 -14.40
N ALA A 12 -25.32 0.92 -13.40
CA ALA A 12 -24.95 1.14 -12.00
C ALA A 12 -24.13 -0.02 -11.38
N LEU A 13 -24.26 -1.24 -11.90
CA LEU A 13 -23.55 -2.43 -11.40
C LEU A 13 -22.09 -2.52 -11.88
N LEU A 14 -21.71 -1.78 -12.93
CA LEU A 14 -20.35 -1.82 -13.49
C LEU A 14 -19.33 -0.94 -12.73
N PHE A 15 -19.79 -0.09 -11.80
CA PHE A 15 -18.92 0.84 -11.07
C PHE A 15 -18.59 0.42 -9.63
N PHE A 16 -19.11 -0.72 -9.15
CA PHE A 16 -18.66 -1.30 -7.88
C PHE A 16 -17.35 -2.06 -8.08
N GLY A 17 -16.30 -1.32 -8.44
CA GLY A 17 -14.94 -1.82 -8.46
C GLY A 17 -14.51 -2.25 -7.06
N CYS A 18 -13.89 -3.41 -6.95
CA CYS A 18 -13.38 -3.94 -5.69
C CYS A 18 -12.20 -3.07 -5.20
N GLU A 19 -12.46 -2.15 -4.28
CA GLU A 19 -11.38 -1.42 -3.62
C GLU A 19 -10.54 -2.40 -2.79
N LYS A 20 -9.27 -2.59 -3.15
CA LYS A 20 -8.33 -3.36 -2.33
C LYS A 20 -8.27 -2.74 -0.94
N ARG A 21 -8.59 -3.51 0.09
CA ARG A 21 -8.60 -3.06 1.49
C ARG A 21 -7.19 -2.78 1.96
N ILE A 22 -6.99 -1.65 2.64
CA ILE A 22 -5.73 -1.34 3.34
C ILE A 22 -5.96 -1.58 4.82
N TYR A 23 -5.18 -2.48 5.41
CA TYR A 23 -5.16 -2.75 6.84
C TYR A 23 -4.23 -1.74 7.51
N ARG A 24 -4.76 -0.90 8.39
CA ARG A 24 -3.97 0.12 9.10
C ARG A 24 -4.15 0.06 10.60
N HIS A 25 -3.10 0.44 11.32
CA HIS A 25 -3.14 0.57 12.77
C HIS A 25 -2.18 1.66 13.24
N LYS A 26 -2.67 2.56 14.09
CA LYS A 26 -1.87 3.60 14.76
C LYS A 26 -1.58 3.12 16.18
N TYR A 27 -0.31 2.93 16.49
CA TYR A 27 0.18 2.41 17.77
C TYR A 27 0.51 3.53 18.75
N ALA A 28 1.00 4.67 18.25
CA ALA A 28 1.37 5.80 19.07
C ALA A 28 1.40 7.09 18.24
N GLU A 29 1.25 8.23 18.93
CA GLU A 29 1.53 9.55 18.37
C GLU A 29 3.05 9.82 18.37
N PRO A 30 3.57 10.50 17.33
CA PRO A 30 4.98 10.88 17.29
C PRO A 30 5.32 11.86 18.43
N SER A 31 6.54 11.81 18.96
CA SER A 31 6.95 12.72 20.04
C SER A 31 7.15 14.17 19.57
N ARG A 32 7.31 14.37 18.25
CA ARG A 32 7.49 15.65 17.56
C ARG A 32 6.95 15.56 16.13
N PRO A 33 6.68 16.68 15.45
CA PRO A 33 6.24 16.66 14.05
C PRO A 33 7.21 15.89 13.15
N ILE A 34 6.66 15.13 12.20
CA ILE A 34 7.44 14.32 11.27
C ILE A 34 7.90 15.20 10.10
N THR A 35 9.13 15.71 10.18
CA THR A 35 9.69 16.62 9.16
C THR A 35 10.61 15.95 8.15
N CYS A 36 11.01 14.70 8.42
CA CYS A 36 11.88 13.90 7.55
C CYS A 36 11.48 12.43 7.64
N LEU A 37 11.97 11.63 6.70
CA LEU A 37 11.93 10.17 6.78
C LEU A 37 13.25 9.57 6.31
N LYS A 38 13.69 8.52 7.00
CA LYS A 38 14.68 7.56 6.52
C LYS A 38 13.96 6.37 5.88
N LEU A 39 14.38 5.95 4.69
CA LEU A 39 13.84 4.77 4.03
C LEU A 39 14.65 3.52 4.37
N GLN A 40 13.97 2.48 4.83
CA GLN A 40 14.51 1.12 4.93
C GLN A 40 13.64 0.19 4.08
N SER A 41 14.14 -0.24 2.93
CA SER A 41 13.41 -1.09 1.99
C SER A 41 14.33 -2.16 1.41
N ASP A 42 13.97 -3.42 1.61
CA ASP A 42 14.71 -4.57 1.06
C ASP A 42 14.32 -4.84 -0.40
N ASN A 43 13.16 -4.32 -0.84
CA ASN A 43 12.68 -4.45 -2.21
C ASN A 43 13.11 -3.23 -3.06
N LEU A 44 13.89 -3.47 -4.11
CA LEU A 44 14.46 -2.42 -4.97
C LEU A 44 13.40 -1.61 -5.72
N LEU A 45 12.35 -2.26 -6.23
CA LEU A 45 11.25 -1.58 -6.93
C LEU A 45 10.52 -0.62 -5.98
N THR A 46 10.16 -1.10 -4.79
CA THR A 46 9.52 -0.28 -3.76
C THR A 46 10.40 0.89 -3.38
N LYS A 47 11.71 0.64 -3.23
CA LYS A 47 12.69 1.67 -2.89
C LYS A 47 12.73 2.77 -3.96
N SER A 48 12.88 2.40 -5.23
CA SER A 48 12.92 3.34 -6.35
C SER A 48 11.65 4.18 -6.41
N LEU A 49 10.48 3.54 -6.41
CA LEU A 49 9.20 4.22 -6.51
C LEU A 49 8.94 5.19 -5.35
N LEU A 50 9.39 4.87 -4.14
CA LEU A 50 9.29 5.80 -3.02
C LEU A 50 10.26 6.97 -3.16
N GLN A 51 11.50 6.72 -3.57
CA GLN A 51 12.52 7.76 -3.76
C GLN A 51 12.12 8.78 -4.83
N ASP A 52 11.36 8.37 -5.85
CA ASP A 52 10.81 9.27 -6.86
C ASP A 52 9.71 10.18 -6.32
N ARG A 53 9.09 9.82 -5.18
CA ARG A 53 7.93 10.53 -4.61
C ARG A 53 8.25 11.32 -3.33
N TYR A 54 9.32 10.97 -2.64
CA TYR A 54 9.69 11.59 -1.37
C TYR A 54 11.20 11.66 -1.20
N ARG A 55 11.68 12.80 -0.70
CA ARG A 55 13.11 13.02 -0.43
C ARG A 55 13.49 12.45 0.94
N PHE A 56 13.97 11.21 0.96
CA PHE A 56 14.46 10.56 2.17
C PHE A 56 15.84 11.07 2.58
N THR A 57 16.12 11.07 3.89
CA THR A 57 17.40 11.45 4.48
C THR A 57 17.90 10.35 5.42
N ASP A 58 19.23 10.14 5.45
CA ASP A 58 19.82 9.09 6.29
C ASP A 58 19.89 9.46 7.78
N ASP A 59 20.04 10.77 8.06
CA ASP A 59 19.96 11.35 9.41
C ASP A 59 18.53 11.81 9.69
N CYS A 60 17.68 10.84 10.03
CA CYS A 60 16.31 11.12 10.46
C CYS A 60 15.88 10.16 11.58
N PRO A 61 15.27 10.69 12.66
CA PRO A 61 14.70 9.87 13.74
C PRO A 61 13.51 9.02 13.29
N PHE A 62 12.81 9.45 12.24
CA PHE A 62 11.65 8.76 11.70
C PHE A 62 12.08 7.85 10.56
N ARG A 63 11.66 6.60 10.63
CA ARG A 63 12.04 5.57 9.66
C ARG A 63 10.81 4.92 9.08
N LEU A 64 10.70 4.98 7.76
CA LEU A 64 9.76 4.19 6.98
C LEU A 64 10.42 2.86 6.64
N LYS A 65 9.99 1.78 7.31
CA LYS A 65 10.38 0.42 6.96
C LYS A 65 9.34 -0.18 6.03
N THR A 66 9.79 -0.75 4.91
CA THR A 66 8.95 -1.51 3.99
C THR A 66 9.22 -3.00 4.15
N THR A 67 8.18 -3.82 3.98
CA THR A 67 8.29 -5.27 3.87
C THR A 67 7.39 -5.69 2.73
N SER A 68 7.93 -6.45 1.78
CA SER A 68 7.13 -7.12 0.76
C SER A 68 7.34 -8.62 0.83
N HIS A 69 6.25 -9.36 0.63
CA HIS A 69 6.25 -10.81 0.54
C HIS A 69 5.47 -11.21 -0.69
N PHE A 70 5.99 -12.20 -1.42
CA PHE A 70 5.40 -12.74 -2.64
C PHE A 70 5.24 -14.25 -2.48
N VAL A 71 4.02 -14.76 -2.61
CA VAL A 71 3.70 -16.19 -2.57
C VAL A 71 4.13 -16.89 -3.87
N SER A 72 4.28 -16.13 -4.95
CA SER A 72 4.67 -16.64 -6.26
C SER A 72 5.53 -15.62 -7.02
N THR A 73 6.40 -16.11 -7.91
CA THR A 73 7.05 -15.23 -8.88
C THR A 73 6.00 -14.74 -9.87
N CYS A 74 6.04 -13.45 -10.18
CA CYS A 74 5.18 -12.73 -11.14
C CYS A 74 4.95 -13.43 -12.49
N THR A 75 5.82 -14.38 -12.84
CA THR A 75 5.86 -15.08 -14.13
C THR A 75 5.11 -16.41 -14.13
N SER A 76 4.71 -16.96 -12.99
CA SER A 76 4.10 -18.29 -12.97
C SER A 76 2.63 -18.25 -13.38
N ALA A 77 2.23 -19.11 -14.33
CA ALA A 77 0.83 -19.31 -14.70
C ALA A 77 -0.03 -19.73 -13.48
N LYS A 78 0.60 -20.37 -12.49
CA LYS A 78 0.00 -20.78 -11.22
C LYS A 78 -0.46 -19.59 -10.36
N ALA A 79 0.28 -18.48 -10.36
CA ALA A 79 -0.14 -17.21 -9.72
C ALA A 79 -1.42 -16.63 -10.33
N LYS A 80 -1.60 -16.84 -11.64
CA LYS A 80 -2.74 -16.31 -12.39
C LYS A 80 -3.96 -17.23 -12.37
N ALA A 81 -3.77 -18.54 -12.16
CA ALA A 81 -4.79 -19.57 -12.40
C ALA A 81 -5.47 -20.11 -11.12
N LEU A 82 -4.87 -19.99 -9.94
CA LEU A 82 -5.52 -20.38 -8.69
C LEU A 82 -6.29 -19.18 -8.13
N GLY A 83 -7.59 -19.35 -7.89
CA GLY A 83 -8.54 -18.32 -7.42
C GLY A 83 -8.28 -17.74 -6.03
N SER A 84 -7.01 -17.58 -5.62
CA SER A 84 -6.61 -16.81 -4.45
C SER A 84 -6.75 -15.31 -4.77
N ASP A 85 -7.34 -14.55 -3.86
CA ASP A 85 -7.37 -13.08 -3.91
C ASP A 85 -6.06 -12.45 -3.38
N PHE A 86 -5.05 -13.28 -3.16
CA PHE A 86 -3.78 -12.94 -2.55
C PHE A 86 -2.60 -13.61 -3.28
N ASP A 87 -1.68 -12.79 -3.80
CA ASP A 87 -0.37 -13.22 -4.29
C ASP A 87 0.79 -12.66 -3.46
N GLY A 88 0.53 -11.64 -2.65
CA GLY A 88 1.52 -11.02 -1.80
C GLY A 88 0.97 -9.84 -1.01
N PHE A 89 1.82 -9.26 -0.17
CA PHE A 89 1.51 -8.02 0.54
C PHE A 89 2.67 -7.03 0.46
N LEU A 90 2.32 -5.76 0.56
CA LEU A 90 3.23 -4.68 0.87
C LEU A 90 2.82 -4.07 2.20
N ARG A 91 3.77 -3.96 3.11
CA ARG A 91 3.58 -3.38 4.44
C ARG A 91 4.55 -2.24 4.66
N PHE A 92 4.02 -1.11 5.13
CA PHE A 92 4.75 0.05 5.60
C PHE A 92 4.62 0.16 7.11
N GLU A 93 5.74 0.41 7.76
CA GLU A 93 5.81 0.64 9.19
C GLU A 93 6.59 1.92 9.43
N LEU A 94 5.96 2.89 10.09
CA LEU A 94 6.57 4.14 10.48
C LEU A 94 7.05 4.01 11.93
N TYR A 95 8.35 4.15 12.12
CA TYR A 95 8.99 4.14 13.42
C TYR A 95 9.52 5.53 13.76
N GLU A 96 9.55 5.85 15.05
CA GLU A 96 10.39 6.89 15.63
C GLU A 96 11.46 6.20 16.48
N ARG A 97 12.70 6.18 15.99
CA ARG A 97 13.78 5.31 16.48
C ARG A 97 13.32 3.83 16.42
N ASP A 98 13.04 3.24 17.57
CA ASP A 98 12.57 1.85 17.72
C ASP A 98 11.08 1.74 18.11
N ARG A 99 10.42 2.89 18.32
CA ARG A 99 8.99 2.92 18.66
C ARG A 99 8.14 2.90 17.40
N LEU A 100 7.31 1.88 17.25
CA LEU A 100 6.34 1.79 16.15
C LEU A 100 5.22 2.81 16.36
N LEU A 101 5.01 3.70 15.38
CA LEU A 101 3.95 4.70 15.40
C LEU A 101 2.75 4.25 14.59
N TYR A 102 2.99 3.74 13.39
CA TYR A 102 1.95 3.40 12.43
C TYR A 102 2.34 2.18 11.60
N ARG A 103 1.35 1.36 11.26
CA ARG A 103 1.47 0.28 10.29
C ARG A 103 0.35 0.40 9.26
N GLY A 104 0.71 0.31 7.98
CA GLY A 104 -0.23 0.12 6.88
C GLY A 104 0.18 -1.11 6.08
N GLN A 105 -0.77 -1.94 5.66
CA GLN A 105 -0.55 -3.08 4.80
C GLN A 105 -1.63 -3.15 3.73
N ILE A 106 -1.21 -3.44 2.51
CA ILE A 106 -2.10 -3.74 1.40
C ILE A 106 -1.72 -5.10 0.82
N ASP A 107 -2.74 -5.93 0.67
CA ASP A 107 -2.62 -7.20 -0.03
C ASP A 107 -2.85 -6.97 -1.53
N PHE A 108 -2.12 -7.67 -2.37
CA PHE A 108 -2.25 -7.56 -3.81
C PHE A 108 -2.24 -8.91 -4.51
N LYS A 109 -2.92 -8.93 -5.65
CA LYS A 109 -2.88 -9.99 -6.66
C LYS A 109 -1.98 -9.55 -7.82
N GLY A 110 -1.24 -10.48 -8.39
CA GLY A 110 -0.25 -10.29 -9.44
C GLY A 110 1.04 -9.68 -8.91
N CYS A 111 1.62 -8.79 -9.72
CA CYS A 111 2.86 -8.11 -9.37
C CYS A 111 2.63 -6.89 -8.48
N LEU A 112 3.63 -6.58 -7.67
CA LEU A 112 3.70 -5.27 -7.03
C LEU A 112 3.75 -4.19 -8.11
N SER A 113 2.78 -3.29 -8.09
CA SER A 113 2.69 -2.18 -9.02
C SER A 113 2.89 -0.85 -8.32
N GLU A 114 3.23 0.18 -9.09
CA GLU A 114 3.32 1.55 -8.59
C GLU A 114 2.04 2.01 -7.90
N GLY A 115 0.86 1.68 -8.45
CA GLY A 115 -0.41 2.03 -7.83
C GLY A 115 -0.58 1.47 -6.42
N VAL A 116 -0.05 0.27 -6.14
CA VAL A 116 -0.09 -0.34 -4.80
C VAL A 116 0.83 0.41 -3.84
N VAL A 117 2.07 0.69 -4.26
CA VAL A 117 3.05 1.47 -3.48
C VAL A 117 2.50 2.86 -3.18
N SER A 118 1.97 3.52 -4.21
CA SER A 118 1.49 4.88 -4.12
C SER A 118 0.28 5.02 -3.21
N ARG A 119 -0.71 4.15 -3.36
CA ARG A 119 -1.91 4.17 -2.51
C ARG A 119 -1.58 3.96 -1.03
N LEU A 120 -0.63 3.07 -0.73
CA LEU A 120 -0.20 2.83 0.64
C LEU A 120 0.60 4.03 1.20
N PHE A 121 1.45 4.63 0.38
CA PHE A 121 2.25 5.80 0.79
C PHE A 121 1.37 7.03 1.02
N ASP A 122 0.41 7.30 0.14
CA ASP A 122 -0.51 8.43 0.28
C ASP A 122 -1.34 8.33 1.55
N LEU A 123 -1.78 7.11 1.90
CA LEU A 123 -2.48 6.88 3.15
C LEU A 123 -1.58 7.12 4.36
N LEU A 124 -0.34 6.61 4.33
CA LEU A 124 0.62 6.87 5.39
C LEU A 124 0.84 8.36 5.59
N ARG A 125 0.94 9.13 4.49
CA ARG A 125 1.13 10.58 4.56
C ARG A 125 -0.06 11.30 5.17
N LYS A 126 -1.26 10.96 4.72
CA LYS A 126 -2.51 11.53 5.22
C LYS A 126 -2.72 11.29 6.72
N GLU A 127 -2.37 10.10 7.23
CA GLU A 127 -2.64 9.72 8.62
C GLU A 127 -1.57 10.21 9.61
N ASN A 128 -0.43 10.71 9.11
CA ASN A 128 0.72 11.11 9.93
C ASN A 128 1.24 12.52 9.57
N ASP A 129 0.44 13.31 8.87
CA ASP A 129 0.71 14.71 8.50
C ASP A 129 2.10 14.95 7.87
N LEU A 130 2.43 14.14 6.85
CA LEU A 130 3.70 14.12 6.10
C LEU A 130 3.64 14.80 4.73
#